data_AF-A0A4Q8BCG6-F1
#
_entry.id   AF-A0A4Q8BCG6-F1
#
_cell.length_a   1.000
_cell.length_b   1.000
_cell.length_c   1.000
_cell.angle_alpha   90.00
_cell.angle_beta   90.00
_cell.angle_gamma   90.00
#
_symmetry.space_group_name_H-M   'P 1'
#
loop_
_entity.id
_entity.type
_entity.pdbx_description
1 polymer ?
#
loop_
_entity_poly.entity_id
_entity_poly.type
_entity_poly.pdbx_seq_one_letter_code
_entity_poly.pdbx_strand_id
1 'polypeptide(L)'
;MKIHDPASQATQKDYEISDIERLMGKRDWKNYDEVINWLKKEGDADRRFTPGEVQHMIDDLSRARDKRMDFVRDPEKLHRNLKSSR
;
A
#
# COMPACT_ATOMS: atom_id res chain seq x y z
N MET A 1 25.54 -22.48 1.42
CA MET A 1 25.13 -21.42 2.37
C MET A 1 23.95 -20.69 1.76
N LYS A 2 22.78 -20.66 2.42
CA LYS A 2 21.65 -19.85 1.96
C LYS A 2 21.99 -18.40 2.26
N ILE A 3 22.31 -17.63 1.22
CA ILE A 3 22.49 -16.19 1.34
C ILE A 3 21.10 -15.65 1.66
N HIS A 4 20.82 -15.38 2.93
CA HIS A 4 19.65 -14.61 3.32
C HIS A 4 19.99 -13.15 2.99
N ASP A 5 19.70 -12.75 1.76
CA ASP A 5 19.73 -11.35 1.36
C ASP A 5 18.68 -10.58 2.17
N PRO A 6 19.05 -9.64 3.06
CA PRO A 6 18.08 -8.85 3.80
C PRO A 6 17.21 -7.99 2.87
N ALA A 7 17.69 -7.66 1.68
CA ALA A 7 16.91 -7.03 0.61
C ALA A 7 15.72 -7.90 0.15
N SER A 8 15.88 -9.22 0.11
CA SER A 8 14.83 -10.16 -0.28
C SER A 8 13.74 -10.30 0.78
N GLN A 9 14.02 -9.97 2.05
CA GLN A 9 13.00 -9.92 3.10
C GLN A 9 12.18 -8.63 3.03
N ALA A 10 12.81 -7.51 2.65
CA ALA A 10 12.13 -6.22 2.52
C ALA A 10 11.12 -6.18 1.37
N THR A 11 11.32 -6.97 0.32
CA THR A 11 10.40 -7.13 -0.82
C THR A 11 9.25 -8.10 -0.55
N GLN A 12 9.33 -8.91 0.50
CA GLN A 12 8.28 -9.86 0.92
C GLN A 12 7.42 -9.34 2.07
N LYS A 13 7.79 -8.19 2.66
CA LYS A 13 7.06 -7.61 3.79
C LYS A 13 5.75 -7.02 3.29
N ASP A 14 4.65 -7.56 3.80
CA ASP A 14 3.32 -7.01 3.56
C ASP A 14 3.10 -5.75 4.40
N TYR A 15 2.21 -4.87 3.93
CA TYR A 15 1.84 -3.67 4.67
C TYR A 15 0.83 -4.00 5.76
N GLU A 16 0.90 -3.24 6.85
CA GLU A 16 -0.02 -3.30 7.99
C GLU A 16 -0.97 -2.09 8.02
N ILE A 17 -1.90 -2.09 8.97
CA ILE A 17 -2.82 -0.96 9.17
C ILE A 17 -2.06 0.36 9.40
N SER A 18 -0.96 0.32 10.14
CA SER A 18 -0.17 1.52 10.44
C SER A 18 0.43 2.18 9.19
N ASP A 19 0.63 1.40 8.12
CA ASP A 19 1.13 1.91 6.83
C ASP A 19 0.01 2.60 6.06
N ILE A 20 -1.21 2.06 6.11
CA ILE A 20 -2.41 2.71 5.55
C ILE A 20 -2.74 3.99 6.31
N GLU A 21 -2.65 4.01 7.64
CA GLU A 21 -2.85 5.23 8.45
C GLU A 21 -1.85 6.32 8.05
N ARG A 22 -0.58 5.96 7.91
CA ARG A 22 0.47 6.88 7.45
C ARG A 22 0.18 7.37 6.03
N LEU A 23 -0.18 6.47 5.12
CA LEU A 23 -0.50 6.81 3.74
C LEU A 23 -1.67 7.79 3.67
N MET A 24 -2.77 7.50 4.36
CA MET A 24 -3.95 8.38 4.42
C MET A 24 -3.65 9.71 5.12
N GLY A 25 -2.70 9.75 6.05
CA GLY A 25 -2.27 10.98 6.72
C GLY A 25 -1.34 11.89 5.88
N LYS A 26 -0.79 11.42 4.75
CA LYS A 26 0.17 12.22 3.95
C LYS A 26 -0.48 13.33 3.15
N ARG A 27 -1.64 13.06 2.54
CA ARG A 27 -2.35 13.98 1.66
C ARG A 27 -3.85 13.68 1.69
N ASP A 28 -4.65 14.65 1.28
CA ASP A 28 -6.10 14.50 1.21
C ASP A 28 -6.56 13.78 -0.07
N TRP A 29 -6.35 12.46 -0.12
CA TRP A 29 -6.62 11.64 -1.30
C TRP A 29 -8.10 11.64 -1.72
N LYS A 30 -8.36 11.75 -3.02
CA LYS A 30 -9.73 11.78 -3.57
C LYS A 30 -10.21 10.43 -4.09
N ASN A 31 -9.31 9.58 -4.55
CA ASN A 31 -9.63 8.27 -5.13
C ASN A 31 -8.40 7.34 -5.12
N TYR A 32 -8.62 6.08 -5.51
CA TYR A 32 -7.57 5.08 -5.62
C TYR A 32 -6.45 5.46 -6.60
N ASP A 33 -6.78 6.08 -7.73
CA ASP A 33 -5.78 6.42 -8.75
C ASP A 33 -4.77 7.45 -8.26
N GLU A 34 -5.20 8.45 -7.48
CA GLU A 34 -4.29 9.42 -6.86
C GLU A 34 -3.31 8.75 -5.90
N VAL A 35 -3.81 7.85 -5.05
CA VAL A 35 -2.98 7.12 -4.08
C VAL A 35 -1.98 6.21 -4.79
N ILE A 36 -2.45 5.43 -5.77
CA ILE A 36 -1.60 4.52 -6.55
C ILE A 36 -0.53 5.29 -7.31
N ASN A 37 -0.90 6.40 -7.96
CA ASN A 37 0.05 7.22 -8.71
C ASN A 37 1.10 7.85 -7.79
N TRP A 38 0.72 8.24 -6.58
CA TRP A 38 1.69 8.72 -5.60
C TRP A 38 2.62 7.60 -5.11
N LEU A 39 2.09 6.43 -4.75
CA LEU A 39 2.90 5.28 -4.33
C LEU A 39 3.92 4.87 -5.40
N LYS A 40 3.54 4.89 -6.68
CA LYS A 40 4.44 4.60 -7.81
C LYS A 40 5.56 5.62 -8.00
N LYS A 41 5.33 6.89 -7.65
CA LYS A 41 6.28 7.99 -7.86
C LYS A 41 7.16 8.26 -6.64
N GLU A 42 6.56 8.24 -5.46
CA GLU A 42 7.14 8.71 -4.21
C GLU A 42 7.17 7.63 -3.12
N GLY A 43 6.43 6.52 -3.28
CA GLY A 43 6.32 5.48 -2.25
C GLY A 43 7.66 4.83 -1.90
N ASP A 44 8.50 4.56 -2.90
CA ASP A 44 9.85 3.98 -2.69
C ASP A 44 10.86 5.01 -2.14
N ALA A 45 10.64 6.30 -2.41
CA ALA A 45 11.45 7.38 -1.85
C ALA A 45 11.11 7.66 -0.37
N ASP A 46 9.94 7.21 0.07
CA ASP A 46 9.51 7.33 1.45
C ASP A 46 10.18 6.24 2.30
N ARG A 47 11.23 6.63 3.02
CA ARG A 47 12.01 5.73 3.90
C ARG A 47 11.19 5.01 4.99
N ARG A 48 9.91 5.34 5.15
CA ARG A 48 9.01 4.69 6.09
C ARG A 48 8.29 3.47 5.51
N PHE A 49 8.24 3.35 4.19
CA PHE A 49 7.70 2.17 3.53
C PHE A 49 8.86 1.32 2.98
N THR A 50 8.74 0.01 3.08
CA THR A 50 9.61 -0.89 2.34
C THR A 50 9.12 -1.02 0.89
N PRO A 51 10.01 -1.40 -0.05
CA PRO A 51 9.58 -1.66 -1.43
C PRO A 51 8.47 -2.72 -1.53
N GLY A 52 8.49 -3.74 -0.66
CA GLY A 52 7.44 -4.76 -0.59
C GLY A 52 6.10 -4.20 -0.15
N GLU A 53 6.08 -3.37 0.90
CA GLU A 53 4.86 -2.73 1.39
C GLU A 53 4.23 -1.85 0.31
N VAL A 54 5.05 -1.05 -0.40
CA VAL A 54 4.61 -0.20 -1.50
C VAL A 54 3.99 -1.03 -2.63
N GLN A 55 4.67 -2.09 -3.05
CA GLN A 55 4.18 -2.95 -4.12
C GLN A 55 2.84 -3.62 -3.73
N HIS A 56 2.78 -4.20 -2.54
CA HIS A 56 1.56 -4.84 -2.05
C HIS A 56 0.39 -3.86 -1.88
N MET A 57 0.64 -2.62 -1.43
CA MET A 57 -0.38 -1.58 -1.38
C MET A 57 -0.88 -1.23 -2.79
N ILE A 58 0.02 -1.03 -3.76
CA ILE A 58 -0.36 -0.73 -5.15
C ILE A 58 -1.23 -1.84 -5.72
N ASP A 59 -0.86 -3.10 -5.53
CA ASP A 59 -1.59 -4.25 -6.07
C ASP A 59 -3.00 -4.34 -5.49
N ASP A 60 -3.13 -4.19 -4.17
CA ASP A 60 -4.44 -4.29 -3.50
C ASP A 60 -5.32 -3.08 -3.80
N LEU A 61 -4.77 -1.85 -3.82
CA LEU A 61 -5.50 -0.65 -4.22
C LEU A 61 -5.97 -0.74 -5.68
N SER A 62 -5.14 -1.27 -6.57
CA SER A 62 -5.49 -1.48 -7.98
C SER A 62 -6.63 -2.48 -8.11
N ARG A 63 -6.57 -3.60 -7.36
CA ARG A 63 -7.66 -4.58 -7.32
C ARG A 63 -8.97 -3.98 -6.80
N ALA A 64 -8.94 -3.19 -5.73
CA ALA A 64 -10.12 -2.53 -5.19
C ALA A 64 -10.75 -1.55 -6.19
N ARG A 65 -9.92 -0.77 -6.90
CA ARG A 65 -10.36 0.10 -7.99
C ARG A 65 -10.99 -0.68 -9.13
N ASP A 66 -10.34 -1.77 -9.58
CA ASP A 66 -10.83 -2.57 -10.71
C ASP A 66 -12.15 -3.29 -10.37
N LYS A 67 -12.35 -3.64 -9.09
CA LYS A 67 -13.62 -4.12 -8.53
C LYS A 67 -14.66 -3.01 -8.33
N ARG A 68 -14.34 -1.75 -8.66
CA ARG A 68 -15.18 -0.56 -8.47
C ARG A 68 -15.67 -0.41 -7.03
N MET A 69 -14.83 -0.77 -6.06
CA MET A 69 -15.13 -0.53 -4.65
C MET A 69 -15.12 0.99 -4.39
N ASP A 70 -15.95 1.43 -3.45
CA ASP A 70 -15.95 2.84 -3.03
C ASP A 70 -14.63 3.19 -2.33
N PHE A 71 -14.06 4.35 -2.69
CA PHE A 71 -12.87 4.84 -2.03
C PHE A 71 -13.20 5.29 -0.60
N VAL A 72 -12.59 4.62 0.37
CA VAL A 72 -12.78 4.90 1.80
C VAL A 72 -11.54 5.59 2.35
N ARG A 73 -11.75 6.71 3.05
CA ARG A 73 -10.67 7.47 3.71
C ARG A 73 -10.32 6.97 5.10
N ASP A 74 -11.26 6.30 5.76
CA ASP A 74 -11.01 5.65 7.05
C ASP A 74 -9.95 4.55 6.89
N PRO A 75 -8.77 4.68 7.52
CA PRO A 75 -7.66 3.76 7.30
C PRO A 75 -7.98 2.31 7.66
N GLU A 76 -8.72 2.09 8.75
CA GLU A 76 -9.09 0.75 9.19
C GLU A 76 -10.03 0.07 8.20
N LYS A 77 -11.09 0.76 7.79
CA LYS A 77 -12.06 0.24 6.84
C LYS A 77 -11.42 0.06 5.47
N LEU A 78 -10.55 0.97 5.05
CA LEU A 78 -9.77 0.81 3.83
C LEU A 78 -8.89 -0.44 3.91
N HIS A 79 -8.07 -0.60 4.96
CA HIS A 79 -7.21 -1.77 5.14
C HIS A 79 -8.02 -3.09 5.13
N ARG A 80 -9.14 -3.14 5.86
CA ARG A 80 -10.04 -4.31 5.85
C ARG A 80 -10.57 -4.62 4.45
N ASN A 81 -11.01 -3.59 3.71
CA ASN A 81 -11.51 -3.73 2.33
C ASN A 81 -10.41 -4.23 1.38
N LEU A 82 -9.19 -3.73 1.52
CA LEU A 82 -8.06 -4.15 0.69
C LEU A 82 -7.69 -5.61 0.95
N LYS A 83 -7.57 -6.02 2.22
CA LYS A 83 -7.23 -7.40 2.60
C LYS A 83 -8.34 -8.39 2.26
N SER A 84 -9.62 -8.03 2.40
CA SER A 84 -10.75 -8.91 2.03
C SER A 84 -10.89 -9.09 0.52
N SER A 85 -10.29 -8.20 -0.27
CA SER A 85 -10.33 -8.25 -1.73
C SER A 85 -9.20 -9.07 -2.37
N ARG A 86 -8.27 -9.62 -1.58
CA ARG A 86 -7.17 -10.47 -2.06
C ARG A 86 -7.63 -11.83 -2.55
#